data_AF-A0A0S8BQA6-F1
#
_entry.id   AF-A0A0S8BQA6-F1
#
_cell.length_a   1.000
_cell.length_b   1.000
_cell.length_c   1.000
_cell.angle_alpha   90.00
_cell.angle_beta   90.00
_cell.angle_gamma   90.00
#
_symmetry.space_group_name_H-M   'P 1'
#
loop_
_entity.id
_entity.type
_entity.pdbx_description
1 polymer ?
#
loop_
_entity_poly.entity_id
_entity_poly.type
_entity_poly.pdbx_seq_one_letter_code
_entity_poly.pdbx_strand_id
1 'polypeptide(L)'
;MPASAAVSIRRRAIAALAANRSPGFHFPGYFLGLEWPRIGTDNLEETMPDGPHCRSADGTIALSAFSVMLDTALATAPRLKIKRGVRQATVHLHAQFTGRPLRGALSARARL
;
A
#
# COMPACT_ATOMS: atom_id res chain seq x y z
N MET A 1 -3.89 -15.75 -17.08
CA MET A 1 -2.68 -15.44 -16.29
C MET A 1 -1.73 -16.63 -16.35
N PRO A 2 -0.42 -16.47 -16.58
CA PRO A 2 0.50 -17.61 -16.66
C PRO A 2 0.57 -18.38 -15.33
N ALA A 3 0.75 -19.69 -15.38
CA ALA A 3 0.76 -20.57 -14.20
C ALA A 3 1.80 -20.15 -13.15
N SER A 4 2.96 -19.63 -13.59
CA SER A 4 4.01 -19.12 -12.70
C SER A 4 3.56 -17.90 -11.88
N ALA A 5 2.75 -17.01 -12.45
CA ALA A 5 2.22 -15.86 -11.74
C ALA A 5 1.20 -16.30 -10.67
N ALA A 6 0.36 -17.32 -10.94
CA ALA A 6 -0.65 -17.78 -9.99
C ALA A 6 0.00 -18.38 -8.74
N VAL A 7 1.05 -19.19 -8.94
CA VAL A 7 1.87 -19.72 -7.84
C VAL A 7 2.52 -18.59 -7.03
N SER A 8 3.06 -17.58 -7.71
CA SER A 8 3.68 -16.42 -7.06
C SER A 8 2.67 -15.61 -6.22
N ILE A 9 1.49 -15.31 -6.77
CA ILE A 9 0.42 -14.59 -6.08
C ILE A 9 -0.06 -15.38 -4.87
N ARG A 10 -0.28 -16.70 -5.01
CA ARG A 10 -0.69 -17.56 -3.89
C ARG A 10 0.34 -17.55 -2.76
N ARG A 11 1.63 -17.69 -3.09
CA ARG A 11 2.72 -17.64 -2.08
C ARG A 11 2.70 -16.30 -1.33
N ARG A 12 2.52 -15.19 -2.05
CA ARG A 12 2.43 -13.84 -1.49
C ARG A 12 1.21 -13.65 -0.60
N ALA A 13 0.05 -14.17 -1.00
CA ALA A 13 -1.16 -14.15 -0.17
C ALA A 13 -0.97 -14.91 1.15
N ILE A 14 -0.37 -16.10 1.11
CA ILE A 14 -0.07 -16.89 2.32
C ILE A 14 0.88 -16.12 3.24
N ALA A 15 1.94 -15.53 2.70
CA ALA A 15 2.88 -14.72 3.47
C ALA A 15 2.19 -13.50 4.11
N ALA A 16 1.33 -12.81 3.37
CA ALA A 16 0.59 -11.65 3.86
C ALA A 16 -0.43 -12.01 4.95
N LEU A 17 -1.12 -13.16 4.83
CA LEU A 17 -2.03 -13.65 5.87
C LEU A 17 -1.29 -13.96 7.17
N ALA A 18 -0.09 -14.54 7.08
CA ALA A 18 0.75 -14.77 8.25
C ALA A 18 1.22 -13.45 8.88
N ALA A 19 1.69 -12.49 8.06
CA ALA A 19 2.19 -11.20 8.52
C ALA A 19 1.09 -10.30 9.13
N ASN A 20 -0.15 -10.40 8.65
CA ASN A 20 -1.32 -9.65 9.17
C ASN A 20 -1.66 -9.95 10.65
N ARG A 21 -0.96 -10.88 11.29
CA ARG A 21 -1.06 -11.16 12.73
C ARG A 21 -0.05 -10.35 13.57
N SER A 22 0.86 -9.65 12.92
CA SER A 22 1.87 -8.80 13.56
C SER A 22 1.47 -7.32 13.45
N PRO A 23 1.84 -6.47 14.44
CA PRO A 23 1.64 -5.03 14.32
C PRO A 23 2.35 -4.45 13.09
N GLY A 24 1.66 -3.57 12.36
CA GLY A 24 2.17 -2.96 11.14
C GLY A 24 1.06 -2.74 10.13
N PHE A 25 1.29 -3.17 8.90
CA PHE A 25 0.27 -3.14 7.86
C PHE A 25 -0.86 -4.13 8.12
N HIS A 26 -1.96 -3.95 7.41
CA HIS A 26 -3.04 -4.93 7.30
C HIS A 26 -2.78 -5.83 6.07
N PHE A 27 -3.55 -6.91 5.90
CA PHE A 27 -3.35 -7.91 4.84
C PHE A 27 -3.08 -7.31 3.44
N PRO A 28 -3.89 -6.38 2.91
CA PRO A 28 -3.61 -5.70 1.64
C PRO A 28 -2.23 -5.05 1.57
N GLY A 29 -1.80 -4.34 2.62
CA GLY A 29 -0.48 -3.71 2.66
C GLY A 29 0.65 -4.73 2.59
N TYR A 30 0.56 -5.82 3.38
CA TYR A 30 1.54 -6.90 3.29
C TYR A 30 1.50 -7.64 1.94
N PHE A 31 0.30 -7.85 1.39
CA PHE A 31 0.12 -8.51 0.10
C PHE A 31 0.77 -7.70 -1.03
N LEU A 32 0.53 -6.39 -1.06
CA LEU A 32 1.15 -5.46 -2.01
C LEU A 32 2.65 -5.25 -1.78
N GLY A 33 3.18 -5.72 -0.66
CA GLY A 33 4.58 -5.51 -0.29
C GLY A 33 4.88 -4.06 0.00
N LEU A 34 3.96 -3.36 0.67
CA LEU A 34 4.19 -1.99 1.12
C LEU A 34 5.30 -1.96 2.16
N GLU A 35 6.14 -0.94 2.06
CA GLU A 35 7.25 -0.71 2.97
C GLU A 35 7.28 0.75 3.39
N TRP A 36 7.74 1.03 4.62
CA TRP A 36 8.02 2.38 5.11
C TRP A 36 9.53 2.61 5.15
N PRO A 37 10.17 3.01 4.02
CA PRO A 37 11.60 3.27 4.00
C PRO A 37 12.00 4.44 4.92
N ARG A 38 11.06 5.34 5.25
CA ARG A 38 11.30 6.45 6.19
C ARG A 38 10.02 6.82 6.94
N ILE A 39 10.15 6.92 8.27
CA ILE A 39 9.13 7.49 9.15
C ILE A 39 9.75 8.68 9.87
N GLY A 40 9.29 9.89 9.55
CA GLY A 40 9.71 11.13 10.20
C GLY A 40 8.73 11.57 11.30
N THR A 41 8.92 12.77 11.84
CA THR A 41 8.05 13.33 12.88
C THR A 41 6.69 13.80 12.35
N ASP A 42 6.69 14.36 11.14
CA ASP A 42 5.52 14.95 10.45
C ASP A 42 5.37 14.46 9.01
N ASN A 43 6.19 13.49 8.61
CA ASN A 43 6.24 12.96 7.26
C ASN A 43 6.49 11.45 7.25
N LEU A 44 6.13 10.85 6.13
CA LEU A 44 6.26 9.44 5.86
C LEU A 44 6.62 9.25 4.39
N GLU A 45 7.50 8.28 4.12
CA GLU A 45 7.66 7.70 2.80
C GLU A 45 7.14 6.26 2.83
N GLU A 46 6.33 5.91 1.84
CA GLU A 46 5.83 4.56 1.62
C GLU A 46 6.14 4.13 0.19
N THR A 47 6.53 2.87 -0.02
CA THR A 47 6.85 2.33 -1.34
C THR A 47 6.06 1.06 -1.63
N MET A 48 5.71 0.86 -2.90
CA MET A 48 5.05 -0.35 -3.38
C MET A 48 5.81 -0.90 -4.60
N PRO A 49 6.32 -2.15 -4.54
CA PRO A 49 6.94 -2.76 -5.70
C PRO A 49 5.91 -3.07 -6.78
N ASP A 50 6.34 -3.02 -8.03
CA ASP A 50 5.53 -3.48 -9.17
C ASP A 50 5.63 -5.00 -9.32
N GLY A 51 4.51 -5.66 -9.57
CA GLY A 51 4.48 -7.08 -9.87
C GLY A 51 3.10 -7.60 -10.28
N PRO A 52 3.01 -8.88 -10.67
CA PRO A 52 1.76 -9.47 -11.18
C PRO A 52 0.57 -9.40 -10.20
N HIS A 53 0.83 -9.23 -8.91
CA HIS A 53 -0.17 -9.21 -7.85
C HIS A 53 -0.88 -7.85 -7.70
N CYS A 54 -0.34 -6.78 -8.31
CA CYS A 54 -0.87 -5.43 -8.21
C CYS A 54 -1.22 -4.80 -9.58
N ARG A 55 -1.08 -5.54 -10.68
CA ARG A 55 -1.36 -5.04 -12.04
C ARG A 55 -2.79 -5.33 -12.52
N SER A 56 -3.33 -4.42 -13.31
CA SER A 56 -4.52 -4.62 -14.14
C SER A 56 -4.20 -5.34 -15.45
N ALA A 57 -5.23 -5.69 -16.22
CA ALA A 57 -5.10 -6.41 -17.49
C ALA A 57 -4.28 -5.65 -18.56
N ASP A 58 -4.24 -4.33 -18.49
CA ASP A 58 -3.46 -3.45 -19.37
C ASP A 58 -1.98 -3.30 -18.94
N GLY A 59 -1.58 -3.98 -17.86
CA GLY A 59 -0.24 -3.96 -17.31
C GLY A 59 0.11 -2.73 -16.48
N THR A 60 -0.82 -1.80 -16.25
CA THR A 60 -0.65 -0.74 -15.24
C THR A 60 -0.93 -1.27 -13.84
N ILE A 61 -0.57 -0.51 -12.81
CA ILE A 61 -0.97 -0.81 -11.43
C ILE A 61 -2.48 -0.62 -11.33
N ALA A 62 -3.17 -1.63 -10.82
CA ALA A 62 -4.60 -1.60 -10.59
C ALA A 62 -4.95 -0.45 -9.64
N LEU A 63 -6.01 0.28 -9.97
CA LEU A 63 -6.43 1.43 -9.16
C LEU A 63 -6.72 1.03 -7.69
N SER A 64 -7.21 -0.19 -7.45
CA SER A 64 -7.40 -0.73 -6.10
C SER A 64 -6.08 -0.86 -5.32
N ALA A 65 -5.00 -1.32 -5.95
CA ALA A 65 -3.68 -1.40 -5.32
C ALA A 65 -3.12 -0.01 -5.00
N PHE A 66 -3.26 0.93 -5.94
CA PHE A 66 -2.92 2.33 -5.72
C PHE A 66 -3.73 2.95 -4.57
N SER A 67 -5.05 2.72 -4.53
CA SER A 67 -5.93 3.26 -3.49
C SER A 67 -5.56 2.74 -2.10
N VAL A 68 -5.17 1.47 -1.98
CA VAL A 68 -4.66 0.92 -0.71
C VAL A 68 -3.40 1.67 -0.28
N MET A 69 -2.40 1.80 -1.15
CA MET A 69 -1.16 2.53 -0.85
C MET A 69 -1.43 4.00 -0.49
N LEU A 70 -2.31 4.67 -1.23
CA LEU A 70 -2.65 6.06 -0.96
C LEU A 70 -3.34 6.22 0.41
N ASP A 71 -4.28 5.34 0.72
CA ASP A 71 -4.97 5.33 2.02
C ASP A 71 -3.98 5.03 3.16
N THR A 72 -3.11 4.02 3.02
CA THR A 72 -2.13 3.69 4.07
C THR A 72 -1.12 4.79 4.31
N ALA A 73 -0.58 5.39 3.25
CA ALA A 73 0.36 6.50 3.38
C ALA A 73 -0.29 7.70 4.08
N LEU A 74 -1.51 8.10 3.66
CA LEU A 74 -2.23 9.23 4.24
C LEU A 74 -2.80 8.95 5.63
N ALA A 75 -3.15 7.70 5.94
CA ALA A 75 -3.60 7.32 7.27
C ALA A 75 -2.44 7.24 8.28
N THR A 76 -1.25 6.86 7.83
CA THR A 76 -0.09 6.66 8.72
C THR A 76 0.51 7.98 9.20
N ALA A 77 0.58 9.02 8.34
CA ALA A 77 1.09 10.34 8.73
C ALA A 77 0.39 10.97 9.97
N PRO A 78 -0.96 11.13 10.02
CA PRO A 78 -1.65 11.66 11.19
C PRO A 78 -1.56 10.72 12.40
N ARG A 79 -1.40 9.42 12.17
CA ARG A 79 -1.27 8.42 13.25
C ARG A 79 -0.03 8.65 14.11
N LEU A 80 1.00 9.31 13.58
CA LEU A 80 2.19 9.73 14.32
C LEU A 80 1.88 10.75 15.43
N LYS A 81 0.73 11.43 15.36
CA LYS A 81 0.29 12.44 16.34
C LYS A 81 -0.85 11.98 17.24
N ILE A 82 -1.44 10.83 16.95
CA ILE A 82 -2.59 10.32 17.68
C ILE A 82 -2.13 9.58 18.93
N LYS A 83 -2.82 9.84 20.06
CA LYS A 83 -2.54 9.17 21.33
C LYS A 83 -2.73 7.65 21.18
N ARG A 84 -1.86 6.88 21.84
CA ARG A 84 -2.00 5.41 21.91
C ARG A 84 -3.39 5.04 22.44
N GLY A 85 -4.01 4.03 21.83
CA GLY A 85 -5.35 3.55 22.17
C GLY A 85 -6.50 4.23 21.43
N VAL A 86 -6.27 5.38 20.78
CA VAL A 86 -7.29 6.04 19.95
C VAL A 86 -7.39 5.33 18.59
N ARG A 87 -8.63 5.12 18.12
CA ARG A 87 -8.91 4.56 16.80
C ARG A 87 -9.06 5.69 15.78
N GLN A 88 -8.44 5.51 14.63
CA GLN A 88 -8.57 6.36 13.46
C GLN A 88 -9.25 5.57 12.36
N ALA A 89 -10.05 6.25 11.55
CA ALA A 89 -10.59 5.74 10.30
C ALA A 89 -10.49 6.82 9.23
N THR A 90 -10.20 6.40 7.99
CA THR A 90 -10.32 7.28 6.83
C THR A 90 -11.82 7.51 6.57
N VAL A 91 -12.25 8.77 6.65
CA VAL A 91 -13.64 9.17 6.37
C VAL A 91 -13.81 9.57 4.89
N HIS A 92 -12.80 10.25 4.34
CA HIS A 92 -12.81 10.75 2.98
C HIS A 92 -11.38 10.73 2.42
N LEU A 93 -11.27 10.37 1.14
CA LEU A 93 -10.01 10.35 0.40
C LEU A 93 -10.26 11.01 -0.95
N HIS A 94 -9.37 11.93 -1.34
CA HIS A 94 -9.41 12.58 -2.65
C HIS A 94 -8.05 12.43 -3.34
N ALA A 95 -8.08 12.08 -4.62
CA ALA A 95 -6.90 11.94 -5.45
C ALA A 95 -7.14 12.64 -6.79
N GLN A 96 -6.15 13.41 -7.24
CA GLN A 96 -6.16 13.99 -8.58
C GLN A 96 -5.13 13.27 -9.45
N PHE A 97 -5.58 12.76 -10.59
CA PHE A 97 -4.73 12.02 -11.53
C PHE A 97 -4.15 12.96 -12.59
N THR A 98 -2.86 12.81 -12.88
CA THR A 98 -2.13 13.64 -13.85
C THR A 98 -2.25 13.13 -15.30
N GLY A 99 -2.95 12.00 -15.50
CA GLY A 99 -3.02 11.31 -16.79
C GLY A 99 -1.82 10.41 -17.11
N ARG A 100 -0.79 10.36 -16.25
CA ARG A 100 0.33 9.41 -16.41
C ARG A 100 -0.09 7.98 -16.01
N PRO A 101 0.24 6.96 -16.82
CA PRO A 101 0.00 5.56 -16.45
C PRO A 101 0.78 5.18 -15.18
N LEU A 102 0.12 4.49 -14.25
CA LEU A 102 0.76 3.93 -13.07
C LEU A 102 1.57 2.69 -13.47
N ARG A 103 2.88 2.85 -13.70
CA ARG A 103 3.78 1.75 -14.11
C ARG A 103 5.07 1.80 -13.29
N GLY A 104 5.64 0.63 -13.01
CA GLY A 104 6.82 0.52 -12.18
C GLY A 104 6.51 0.70 -10.69
N ALA A 105 7.57 0.62 -9.88
CA ALA A 105 7.44 0.78 -8.44
C ALA A 105 6.90 2.17 -8.11
N LEU A 106 5.97 2.23 -7.15
CA LEU A 106 5.37 3.48 -6.70
C LEU A 106 6.03 3.95 -5.39
N SER A 107 6.08 5.27 -5.22
CA SER A 107 6.47 5.92 -3.97
C SER A 107 5.45 6.99 -3.62
N ALA A 108 5.00 6.98 -2.37
CA ALA A 108 4.14 7.99 -1.79
C ALA A 108 4.91 8.75 -0.71
N ARG A 109 4.69 10.07 -0.66
CA ARG A 109 5.16 10.92 0.43
C ARG A 109 3.95 11.58 1.06
N ALA A 110 3.73 11.31 2.33
CA ALA A 110 2.64 11.88 3.10
C ALA A 110 3.19 12.87 4.14
N ARG A 111 2.45 13.94 4.38
CA ARG A 111 2.74 14.97 5.39
C ARG A 111 1.45 15.44 6.04
N LEU A 112 1.55 15.89 7.29
CA LEU A 112 0.51 16.64 8.00
C LEU A 112 0.45 18.09 7.53
#